data_AF-A0A928FSR7-F1
#
_entry.id   AF-A0A928FSR7-F1
#
_cell.length_a   1.000
_cell.length_b   1.000
_cell.length_c   1.000
_cell.angle_alpha   90.00
_cell.angle_beta   90.00
_cell.angle_gamma   90.00
#
_symmetry.space_group_name_H-M   'P 1'
#
loop_
_entity.id
_entity.type
_entity.pdbx_description
1 polymer ?
#
loop_
_entity_poly.entity_id
_entity_poly.type
_entity_poly.pdbx_seq_one_letter_code
_entity_poly.pdbx_strand_id
1 'polypeptide(L)'
;MNKKQIASYIRSFLGHAGFYFALIVTVCNIIISIAFPTGDMGINTIMSNYIMLFCAIFALCDFVMEIKFIESYLAKVAIHFVLVTIDFAVVIAWLSSPARSAKTVVFAVLIFAVCFAVVDAVRVIIHYATSKKKNEKQEYTSLFTGEQK
;
A
#
# COMPACT_ATOMS: atom_id res chain seq x y z
N MET A 1 -0.41 18.41 -19.07
CA MET A 1 -1.02 17.07 -18.88
C MET A 1 -2.36 17.05 -19.61
N ASN A 2 -2.55 16.15 -20.57
CA ASN A 2 -3.76 16.12 -21.41
C ASN A 2 -4.97 15.53 -20.65
N LYS A 3 -6.20 15.94 -21.00
CA LYS A 3 -7.45 15.45 -20.37
C LYS A 3 -7.55 13.90 -20.33
N LYS A 4 -7.07 13.23 -21.39
CA LYS A 4 -7.01 11.76 -21.48
C LYS A 4 -6.04 11.13 -20.47
N GLN A 5 -4.93 11.79 -20.18
CA GLN A 5 -3.95 11.32 -19.19
C GLN A 5 -4.53 11.42 -17.78
N ILE A 6 -5.17 12.55 -17.46
CA ILE A 6 -5.85 12.76 -16.16
C ILE A 6 -6.91 11.68 -15.92
N ALA A 7 -7.76 11.39 -16.92
CA ALA A 7 -8.77 10.34 -16.83
C ALA A 7 -8.16 8.95 -16.60
N SER A 8 -7.02 8.65 -17.24
CA SER A 8 -6.29 7.40 -17.04
C SER A 8 -5.74 7.26 -15.63
N TYR A 9 -5.16 8.33 -15.06
CA TYR A 9 -4.66 8.33 -13.69
C TYR A 9 -5.78 8.13 -12.67
N ILE A 10 -6.90 8.84 -12.84
CA ILE A 10 -8.08 8.70 -11.97
C ILE A 10 -8.63 7.27 -12.04
N ARG A 11 -8.72 6.68 -13.23
CA ARG A 11 -9.19 5.30 -13.40
C ARG A 11 -8.26 4.29 -12.72
N SER A 12 -6.94 4.48 -12.86
CA SER A 12 -5.95 3.62 -12.19
C SER A 12 -6.08 3.72 -10.67
N PHE A 13 -6.17 4.95 -10.16
CA PHE A 13 -6.34 5.23 -8.73
C PHE A 13 -7.61 4.60 -8.16
N LEU A 14 -8.76 4.83 -8.79
CA LEU A 14 -10.04 4.22 -8.39
C LEU A 14 -9.98 2.68 -8.44
N GLY A 15 -9.26 2.11 -9.42
CA GLY A 15 -9.03 0.68 -9.50
C GLY A 15 -8.25 0.13 -8.32
N HIS A 16 -7.15 0.78 -7.93
CA HIS A 16 -6.34 0.37 -6.76
C HIS A 16 -7.12 0.55 -5.46
N ALA A 17 -7.73 1.72 -5.24
CA ALA A 17 -8.53 2.00 -4.05
C ALA A 17 -9.72 1.03 -3.92
N GLY A 18 -10.42 0.74 -5.01
CA GLY A 18 -11.52 -0.23 -5.03
C GLY A 18 -11.08 -1.66 -4.76
N PHE A 19 -9.92 -2.07 -5.30
CA PHE A 19 -9.34 -3.39 -5.03
C PHE A 19 -8.96 -3.56 -3.55
N TYR A 20 -8.25 -2.58 -2.98
CA TYR A 20 -7.90 -2.58 -1.56
C TYR A 20 -9.13 -2.60 -0.67
N PHE A 21 -10.15 -1.80 -1.01
CA PHE A 21 -11.41 -1.77 -0.29
C PHE A 21 -12.11 -3.13 -0.30
N ALA A 22 -12.26 -3.75 -1.46
CA ALA A 22 -12.89 -5.05 -1.58
C ALA A 22 -12.14 -6.13 -0.79
N LEU A 23 -10.80 -6.11 -0.84
CA LEU A 23 -9.95 -7.05 -0.11
C LEU A 23 -10.11 -6.88 1.40
N ILE A 24 -10.01 -5.65 1.92
CA ILE A 24 -10.13 -5.38 3.36
C ILE A 24 -11.52 -5.72 3.86
N VAL A 25 -12.58 -5.32 3.14
CA VAL A 25 -13.96 -5.64 3.50
C VAL A 25 -14.19 -7.15 3.54
N THR A 26 -13.67 -7.88 2.56
CA THR A 26 -13.77 -9.36 2.52
C THR A 26 -13.06 -9.99 3.71
N VAL A 27 -11.81 -9.58 3.98
CA VAL A 27 -11.02 -10.09 5.10
C VAL A 27 -11.68 -9.76 6.44
N CYS A 28 -12.13 -8.52 6.63
CA CYS A 28 -12.85 -8.11 7.83
C CYS A 28 -14.14 -8.91 8.02
N ASN A 29 -14.93 -9.12 6.96
CA ASN A 29 -16.14 -9.94 7.05
C ASN A 29 -15.82 -11.38 7.44
N ILE A 30 -14.81 -12.01 6.83
CA ILE A 30 -14.40 -13.38 7.19
C ILE A 30 -13.99 -13.46 8.67
N ILE A 31 -13.15 -12.54 9.13
CA ILE A 31 -12.68 -12.49 10.53
C ILE A 31 -13.87 -12.32 11.48
N ILE A 32 -14.78 -11.40 11.17
CA ILE A 32 -15.96 -11.13 11.99
C ILE A 32 -16.89 -12.35 12.02
N SER A 33 -17.11 -13.02 10.89
CA SER A 33 -17.93 -14.24 10.83
C SER A 33 -17.34 -15.41 11.63
N ILE A 34 -16.01 -15.51 11.71
CA ILE A 34 -15.33 -16.53 12.52
C ILE A 34 -15.36 -16.16 14.02
N ALA A 35 -15.14 -14.88 14.35
CA ALA A 35 -15.06 -14.42 15.73
C ALA A 35 -16.44 -14.24 16.40
N PHE A 36 -17.47 -13.88 15.62
CA PHE A 36 -18.82 -13.60 16.09
C PHE A 36 -19.85 -14.36 15.22
N PRO A 37 -19.97 -15.68 15.41
CA PRO A 37 -20.82 -16.54 14.59
C PRO A 37 -22.33 -16.25 14.73
N THR A 38 -22.76 -15.45 15.72
CA THR A 38 -24.16 -15.07 15.92
C THR A 38 -24.65 -13.99 14.95
N GLY A 39 -23.76 -13.37 14.16
CA GLY A 39 -24.14 -12.41 13.11
C GLY A 39 -24.49 -11.00 13.62
N ASP A 40 -24.37 -10.74 14.93
CA ASP A 40 -24.75 -9.46 15.53
C ASP A 40 -23.77 -8.31 15.26
N MET A 41 -22.54 -8.63 14.83
CA MET A 41 -21.57 -7.63 14.40
C MET A 41 -21.35 -7.73 12.90
N GLY A 42 -21.80 -6.71 12.16
CA GLY A 42 -21.52 -6.53 10.74
C GLY A 42 -20.74 -5.23 10.50
N ILE A 43 -20.16 -5.10 9.31
CA ILE A 43 -19.54 -3.85 8.87
C ILE A 43 -20.64 -2.81 8.65
N ASN A 44 -20.75 -1.84 9.56
CA ASN A 44 -21.71 -0.74 9.41
C ASN A 44 -21.20 0.32 8.40
N THR A 45 -22.08 1.22 7.98
CA THR A 45 -21.77 2.26 6.98
C THR A 45 -20.63 3.18 7.41
N ILE A 46 -20.53 3.48 8.70
CA ILE A 46 -19.48 4.35 9.25
C ILE A 46 -18.10 3.68 9.11
N MET A 47 -17.99 2.41 9.52
CA MET A 47 -16.77 1.63 9.39
C MET A 47 -16.38 1.43 7.93
N SER A 48 -17.36 1.17 7.06
CA SER A 48 -17.16 1.10 5.60
C SER A 48 -16.53 2.40 5.04
N ASN A 49 -17.04 3.57 5.45
CA ASN A 49 -16.50 4.86 4.99
C ASN A 49 -15.04 5.08 5.44
N TYR A 50 -14.69 4.70 6.68
CA TYR A 50 -13.31 4.78 7.16
C TYR A 50 -12.38 3.81 6.42
N ILE A 51 -12.83 2.60 6.14
CA ILE A 51 -12.07 1.63 5.32
C ILE A 51 -11.86 2.19 3.91
N MET A 52 -12.88 2.80 3.31
CA MET A 52 -12.76 3.43 1.99
C MET A 52 -11.77 4.61 2.00
N LEU A 53 -11.80 5.44 3.04
CA LEU A 53 -10.86 6.55 3.22
C LEU A 53 -9.41 6.03 3.33
N PHE A 54 -9.18 5.02 4.17
CA PHE A 54 -7.89 4.34 4.28
C PHE A 54 -7.42 3.81 2.92
N CYS A 55 -8.28 3.09 2.19
CA CYS A 55 -7.92 2.53 0.88
C CYS A 55 -7.58 3.63 -0.15
N ALA A 56 -8.28 4.77 -0.10
CA ALA A 56 -7.99 5.90 -0.97
C ALA A 56 -6.63 6.54 -0.65
N ILE A 57 -6.31 6.74 0.63
CA ILE A 57 -5.02 7.31 1.04
C ILE A 57 -3.88 6.31 0.80
N PHE A 58 -4.11 5.04 1.07
CA PHE A 58 -3.18 3.96 0.76
C PHE A 58 -2.85 3.91 -0.75
N ALA A 59 -3.86 3.99 -1.61
CA ALA A 59 -3.67 4.07 -3.06
C ALA A 59 -2.93 5.36 -3.49
N LEU A 60 -3.09 6.47 -2.75
CA LEU A 60 -2.27 7.67 -2.96
C LEU A 60 -0.82 7.44 -2.57
N CYS A 61 -0.57 6.72 -1.48
CA CYS A 61 0.77 6.42 -0.98
C CYS A 61 1.54 5.50 -1.93
N ASP A 62 0.87 4.65 -2.71
CA ASP A 62 1.50 3.84 -3.75
C ASP A 62 2.15 4.69 -4.86
N PHE A 63 1.62 5.89 -5.16
CA PHE A 63 2.25 6.77 -6.15
C PHE A 63 3.68 7.20 -5.75
N VAL A 64 4.02 7.17 -4.46
CA VAL A 64 5.40 7.44 -3.99
C VAL A 64 6.40 6.47 -4.63
N MET A 65 5.98 5.23 -4.89
CA MET A 65 6.82 4.23 -5.54
C MET A 65 7.11 4.59 -7.02
N GLU A 66 6.21 5.33 -7.66
CA GLU A 66 6.32 5.76 -9.06
C GLU A 66 7.13 7.06 -9.25
N ILE A 67 7.41 7.80 -8.17
CA ILE A 67 8.14 9.08 -8.23
C ILE A 67 9.57 8.86 -8.74
N LYS A 68 9.93 9.50 -9.85
CA LYS A 68 11.28 9.39 -10.46
C LYS A 68 12.37 10.15 -9.70
N PHE A 69 12.00 11.08 -8.83
CA PHE A 69 12.94 11.94 -8.09
C PHE A 69 13.75 11.16 -7.03
N ILE A 70 13.22 10.04 -6.53
CA ILE A 70 13.90 9.21 -5.54
C ILE A 70 14.57 8.07 -6.31
N GLU A 71 15.89 8.10 -6.48
CA GLU A 71 16.61 7.07 -7.24
C GLU A 71 16.72 5.75 -6.47
N SER A 72 16.85 5.82 -5.14
CA SER A 72 16.96 4.63 -4.28
C SER A 72 15.59 3.99 -4.04
N TYR A 73 15.42 2.75 -4.51
CA TYR A 73 14.21 1.96 -4.28
C TYR A 73 13.95 1.75 -2.76
N LEU A 74 15.01 1.54 -1.97
CA LEU A 74 14.89 1.39 -0.51
C LEU A 74 14.37 2.66 0.16
N ALA A 75 14.78 3.85 -0.31
CA ALA A 75 14.25 5.11 0.20
C ALA A 75 12.76 5.27 -0.11
N LYS A 76 12.31 4.85 -1.30
CA LYS A 76 10.88 4.85 -1.65
C LYS A 76 10.07 3.93 -0.73
N VAL A 77 10.56 2.72 -0.50
CA VAL A 77 9.93 1.75 0.40
C VAL A 77 9.83 2.30 1.81
N ALA A 78 10.91 2.91 2.33
CA ALA A 78 10.91 3.50 3.67
C ALA A 78 9.88 4.64 3.80
N ILE A 79 9.79 5.53 2.81
CA ILE A 79 8.81 6.63 2.82
C ILE A 79 7.39 6.07 2.71
N HIS A 80 7.18 5.09 1.83
CA HIS A 80 5.88 4.42 1.67
C HIS A 80 5.44 3.75 2.98
N PHE A 81 6.33 3.02 3.64
CA PHE A 81 6.10 2.41 4.95
C PHE A 81 5.64 3.42 5.99
N VAL A 82 6.35 4.55 6.12
CA VAL A 82 5.99 5.60 7.09
C VAL A 82 4.63 6.21 6.77
N LEU A 83 4.37 6.56 5.51
CA LEU A 83 3.10 7.17 5.11
C LEU A 83 1.90 6.26 5.37
N VAL A 84 2.02 4.98 5.00
CA VAL A 84 0.98 3.97 5.21
C VAL A 84 0.75 3.73 6.70
N THR A 85 1.80 3.73 7.52
CA THR A 85 1.69 3.57 8.97
C THR A 85 0.97 4.76 9.62
N ILE A 86 1.29 5.99 9.17
CA ILE A 86 0.61 7.21 9.63
C ILE A 86 -0.87 7.18 9.23
N ASP A 87 -1.17 6.82 7.99
CA ASP A 87 -2.54 6.72 7.49
C ASP A 87 -3.37 5.75 8.34
N PHE A 88 -2.83 4.54 8.59
CA PHE A 88 -3.48 3.56 9.46
C PHE A 88 -3.69 4.11 10.88
N ALA A 89 -2.69 4.77 11.46
CA ALA A 89 -2.76 5.35 12.79
C ALA A 89 -3.83 6.45 12.90
N VAL A 90 -3.99 7.28 11.87
CA VAL A 90 -5.02 8.32 11.83
C VAL A 90 -6.39 7.69 11.71
N VAL A 91 -6.59 6.75 10.78
CA VAL A 91 -7.89 6.12 10.56
C VAL A 91 -8.35 5.36 11.80
N ILE A 92 -7.46 4.61 12.46
CA ILE A 92 -7.81 3.86 13.67
C ILE A 92 -8.10 4.79 14.86
N ALA A 93 -7.38 5.90 14.99
CA ALA A 93 -7.65 6.89 16.03
C ALA A 93 -9.07 7.47 15.88
N TRP A 94 -9.50 7.73 14.64
CA TRP A 94 -10.84 8.22 14.35
C TRP A 94 -11.94 7.15 14.55
N LEU A 95 -11.66 5.89 14.17
CA LEU A 95 -12.55 4.75 14.40
C LEU A 95 -12.75 4.44 15.90
N SER A 96 -11.76 4.75 16.73
CA SER A 96 -11.76 4.36 18.14
C SER A 96 -12.71 5.16 19.05
N SER A 97 -13.43 6.17 18.53
CA SER A 97 -14.17 7.16 19.35
C SER A 97 -13.24 7.80 20.42
N PRO A 98 -13.67 8.62 21.40
CA PRO A 98 -12.82 9.00 22.53
C PRO A 98 -12.50 7.77 23.40
N ALA A 99 -11.55 6.96 22.93
CA ALA A 99 -10.77 5.90 23.53
C ALA A 99 -11.46 4.95 24.52
N ARG A 100 -11.75 3.72 24.05
CA ARG A 100 -11.82 2.53 24.92
C ARG A 100 -10.45 2.12 25.52
N SER A 101 -9.32 2.61 24.98
CA SER A 101 -7.98 2.66 25.60
C SER A 101 -6.91 3.03 24.55
N ALA A 102 -6.11 4.08 24.79
CA ALA A 102 -4.99 4.45 23.92
C ALA A 102 -3.97 3.31 23.71
N LYS A 103 -3.84 2.40 24.70
CA LYS A 103 -2.94 1.24 24.61
C LYS A 103 -3.36 0.28 23.50
N THR A 104 -4.66 0.08 23.31
CA THR A 104 -5.21 -0.81 22.27
C THR A 104 -4.92 -0.25 20.88
N VAL A 105 -5.03 1.07 20.71
CA VAL A 105 -4.71 1.75 19.44
C VAL A 105 -3.23 1.63 19.11
N VAL A 106 -2.35 1.92 20.07
CA VAL A 106 -0.89 1.78 19.88
C VAL A 106 -0.51 0.34 19.54
N PHE A 107 -1.10 -0.64 20.24
CA PHE A 107 -0.86 -2.05 19.97
C PHE A 107 -1.29 -2.46 18.56
N ALA A 108 -2.45 -1.99 18.10
CA ALA A 108 -2.93 -2.25 16.74
C ALA A 108 -2.01 -1.62 15.67
N VAL A 109 -1.51 -0.40 15.89
CA VAL A 109 -0.55 0.26 14.98
C VAL A 109 0.78 -0.51 14.93
N LEU A 110 1.27 -1.01 16.06
CA LEU A 110 2.50 -1.81 16.10
C LEU A 110 2.35 -3.15 15.36
N ILE A 111 1.23 -3.86 15.56
CA ILE A 111 0.94 -5.09 14.80
C ILE A 111 0.89 -4.78 13.31
N PHE A 112 0.18 -3.72 12.93
CA PHE A 112 0.09 -3.30 11.54
C PHE A 112 1.47 -3.01 10.95
N ALA A 113 2.30 -2.24 11.66
CA ALA A 113 3.66 -1.90 11.22
C ALA A 113 4.53 -3.15 11.01
N VAL A 114 4.45 -4.14 11.91
CA VAL A 114 5.20 -5.41 11.76
C VAL A 114 4.69 -6.21 10.56
N CYS A 115 3.37 -6.37 10.41
CA CYS A 115 2.80 -7.08 9.25
C CYS A 115 3.14 -6.38 7.94
N PHE A 116 3.08 -5.05 7.91
CA PHE A 116 3.37 -4.27 6.72
C PHE A 116 4.86 -4.30 6.37
N ALA A 117 5.76 -4.35 7.36
CA ALA A 117 7.19 -4.53 7.13
C ALA A 117 7.50 -5.86 6.42
N VAL A 118 6.76 -6.93 6.73
CA VAL A 118 6.88 -8.21 6.00
C VAL A 118 6.46 -8.06 4.54
N VAL A 119 5.37 -7.35 4.27
CA VAL A 119 4.92 -7.06 2.90
C VAL A 119 5.96 -6.25 2.13
N ASP A 120 6.54 -5.22 2.75
CA ASP A 120 7.60 -4.41 2.14
C ASP A 120 8.87 -5.23 1.90
N ALA A 121 9.25 -6.13 2.81
CA ALA A 121 10.37 -7.03 2.58
C ALA A 121 10.16 -7.93 1.35
N VAL A 122 8.95 -8.50 1.20
CA VAL A 122 8.57 -9.27 0.01
C VAL A 122 8.62 -8.39 -1.24
N ARG A 123 8.13 -7.15 -1.17
CA ARG A 123 8.16 -6.19 -2.28
C ARG A 123 9.59 -5.88 -2.72
N VAL A 124 10.50 -5.69 -1.77
CA VAL A 124 11.94 -5.52 -2.01
C VAL A 124 12.55 -6.74 -2.68
N ILE A 125 12.28 -7.96 -2.17
CA ILE A 125 12.80 -9.21 -2.77
C ILE A 125 12.33 -9.35 -4.23
N ILE A 126 11.05 -9.13 -4.50
CA ILE A 126 10.48 -9.20 -5.84
C ILE A 126 11.12 -8.16 -6.76
N HIS A 127 11.32 -6.93 -6.27
CA HIS A 127 11.98 -5.88 -7.04
C HIS A 127 13.41 -6.28 -7.42
N TYR A 128 14.22 -6.73 -6.47
CA TYR A 128 15.59 -7.17 -6.75
C TYR A 128 15.63 -8.39 -7.69
N ALA A 129 14.75 -9.37 -7.51
CA ALA A 129 14.66 -10.52 -8.39
C ALA A 129 14.29 -10.13 -9.83
N THR A 130 13.36 -9.18 -10.00
CA THR A 130 12.92 -8.68 -11.30
C THR A 130 14.00 -7.81 -11.96
N SER A 131 14.64 -6.93 -11.21
CA SER A 131 15.75 -6.10 -11.67
C SER A 131 16.96 -6.94 -12.09
N LYS A 132 17.29 -8.01 -11.34
CA LYS A 132 18.33 -8.97 -11.72
C LYS A 132 18.02 -9.65 -13.05
N LYS A 133 16.80 -10.18 -13.21
CA LYS A 133 16.35 -10.79 -14.49
C LYS A 133 16.36 -9.82 -15.67
N LYS A 134 16.12 -8.53 -15.44
CA LYS A 134 16.16 -7.49 -16.48
C LYS A 134 17.60 -7.17 -16.88
N ASN A 135 18.52 -7.08 -15.92
CA ASN A 135 19.93 -6.84 -16.16
C ASN A 135 20.62 -8.04 -16.84
N GLU A 136 20.24 -9.28 -16.52
CA GLU A 136 20.73 -10.49 -17.21
C GLU A 136 20.31 -10.56 -18.68
N LYS A 137 19.23 -9.87 -19.07
CA LYS A 137 18.73 -9.80 -20.45
C LYS A 137 19.26 -8.60 -21.25
N GLN A 138 19.96 -7.67 -20.60
CA GLN A 138 20.63 -6.59 -21.32
C GLN A 138 21.98 -7.12 -21.80
N GLU A 139 22.06 -7.46 -23.10
CA GLU A 139 23.32 -7.72 -23.78
C GLU A 139 24.29 -6.57 -23.49
N TYR A 140 25.47 -6.94 -23.00
CA TYR A 140 26.53 -6.01 -22.63
C TYR A 140 26.91 -5.21 -23.88
N THR A 141 26.41 -3.97 -24.00
CA THR A 141 26.80 -3.08 -25.09
C THR A 141 28.19 -2.59 -24.73
N SER A 142 29.20 -3.27 -25.27
CA SER A 142 30.60 -2.89 -25.16
C SER A 142 30.76 -1.41 -25.53
N LEU A 143 31.26 -0.61 -24.58
CA LEU A 143 31.64 0.79 -24.77
C LEU A 143 32.85 0.97 -25.72
N PHE A 144 33.44 -0.11 -26.22
CA PHE A 144 34.64 -0.11 -27.07
C PHE A 144 34.37 -0.38 -28.56
N THR A 145 33.12 -0.46 -28.97
CA THR A 145 32.76 -0.73 -30.38
C THR A 145 32.50 0.60 -31.10
N GLY A 146 33.56 1.35 -31.43
CA GLY A 146 33.34 2.62 -32.12
C GLY A 146 34.49 3.54 -32.48
N GLU A 147 35.76 3.12 -32.57
CA GLU A 147 36.79 3.90 -33.27
C GLU A 147 37.75 2.98 -34.03
N GLN A 148 37.31 2.47 -35.18
CA GLN A 148 38.22 2.12 -36.28
C GLN A 148 37.64 2.70 -37.57
N LYS A 149 38.08 3.91 -37.89
CA LYS A 149 38.09 4.46 -39.25
C LYS A 149 39.50 4.94 -39.55
#